data_AF-A0A1D1XIN8-F1
#
_entry.id   AF-A0A1D1XIN8-F1
#
_cell.length_a   1.000
_cell.length_b   1.000
_cell.length_c   1.000
_cell.angle_alpha   90.00
_cell.angle_beta   90.00
_cell.angle_gamma   90.00
#
_symmetry.space_group_name_H-M   'P 1'
#
loop_
_entity.id
_entity.type
_entity.pdbx_description
1 polymer ?
#
loop_
_entity_poly.entity_id
_entity_poly.type
_entity_poly.pdbx_seq_one_letter_code
_entity_poly.pdbx_strand_id
1 'polypeptide(L)'
;TAAASDMAAGDLGTAGAEEEKETHQPYSHRVPSEKPPFTLADVRRAIPPHCFRRSLLLSTSYLLRDLAVSALLFYLAATFLPRLPPHLRLLGWPLYWATQGVALTALWALAHECGHHAFSDHGLLDDALGFALHSSLLVPYFSFKHSHRRHHANTCSMDADEVYLPCTLATLPWPLRRLLLDNPPGRLIYLAAVLTLGWPAYLAFNVSG
;
A
#
# COMPACT_ATOMS: atom_id res chain seq x y z
N THR A 1 33.01 64.73 -48.54
CA THR A 1 34.32 64.10 -48.26
C THR A 1 34.38 63.77 -46.77
N ALA A 2 34.58 62.47 -46.46
CA ALA A 2 34.94 61.79 -45.19
C ALA A 2 34.74 62.52 -43.84
N ALA A 3 33.97 61.97 -42.86
CA ALA A 3 34.30 60.85 -41.95
C ALA A 3 35.47 61.21 -40.98
N ALA A 4 35.53 60.90 -39.68
CA ALA A 4 34.82 59.97 -38.80
C ALA A 4 35.11 60.32 -37.30
N SER A 5 34.31 59.71 -36.39
CA SER A 5 34.54 59.17 -35.01
C SER A 5 35.54 59.83 -34.04
N ASP A 6 35.48 59.71 -32.72
CA ASP A 6 34.90 58.70 -31.81
C ASP A 6 34.89 59.32 -30.39
N MET A 7 33.90 59.03 -29.54
CA MET A 7 33.99 59.27 -28.09
C MET A 7 33.31 58.13 -27.35
N ALA A 8 34.11 57.29 -26.69
CA ALA A 8 33.67 56.32 -25.72
C ALA A 8 33.60 56.95 -24.32
N ALA A 9 32.45 56.84 -23.67
CA ALA A 9 32.27 57.11 -22.24
C ALA A 9 31.65 55.85 -21.60
N GLY A 10 32.18 55.46 -20.45
CA GLY A 10 31.86 54.21 -19.77
C GLY A 10 30.45 54.16 -19.15
N ASP A 11 30.04 52.96 -18.77
CA ASP A 11 28.85 52.75 -17.96
C ASP A 11 29.05 51.58 -16.97
N LEU A 12 28.27 51.67 -15.91
CA LEU A 12 28.45 51.23 -14.54
C LEU A 12 28.23 49.73 -14.28
N GLY A 13 28.78 49.32 -13.13
CA GLY A 13 28.81 47.97 -12.56
C GLY A 13 27.48 47.20 -12.55
N THR A 14 27.58 45.95 -12.98
CA THR A 14 26.59 44.90 -12.73
C THR A 14 26.83 44.28 -11.36
N ALA A 15 25.95 44.59 -10.41
CA ALA A 15 25.86 43.87 -9.15
C ALA A 15 25.45 42.42 -9.43
N GLY A 16 26.28 41.47 -9.01
CA GLY A 16 26.05 40.04 -9.18
C GLY A 16 24.80 39.59 -8.43
N ALA A 17 23.83 39.07 -9.16
CA ALA A 17 22.87 38.12 -8.60
C ALA A 17 23.60 36.79 -8.44
N GLU A 18 24.01 36.48 -7.21
CA GLU A 18 24.48 35.14 -6.86
C GLU A 18 23.32 34.17 -7.01
N GLU A 19 23.30 33.47 -8.14
CA GLU A 19 22.45 32.32 -8.36
C GLU A 19 22.95 31.22 -7.42
N GLU A 20 22.28 31.06 -6.27
CA GLU A 20 22.54 29.99 -5.32
C GLU A 20 22.26 28.66 -6.02
N LYS A 21 23.31 28.07 -6.60
CA LYS A 21 23.29 26.72 -7.15
C LYS A 21 23.02 25.76 -5.99
N GLU A 22 21.76 25.46 -5.74
CA GLU A 22 21.36 24.27 -5.00
C GLU A 22 22.02 23.07 -5.69
N THR A 23 23.10 22.59 -5.10
CA THR A 23 23.76 21.36 -5.51
C THR A 23 22.82 20.23 -5.13
N HIS A 24 21.92 19.87 -6.04
CA HIS A 24 21.18 18.63 -6.01
C HIS A 24 22.20 17.48 -6.05
N GLN A 25 22.70 17.09 -4.87
CA GLN A 25 23.38 15.81 -4.67
C GLN A 25 22.41 14.74 -5.21
N PRO A 26 22.80 13.96 -6.23
CA PRO A 26 21.93 12.94 -6.76
C PRO A 26 21.58 11.97 -5.62
N TYR A 27 20.28 11.80 -5.37
CA TYR A 27 19.74 10.91 -4.34
C TYR A 27 20.09 9.41 -4.55
N SER A 28 20.91 9.09 -5.56
CA SER A 28 21.22 7.74 -6.03
C SER A 28 21.98 6.86 -5.03
N HIS A 29 22.58 7.43 -3.97
CA HIS A 29 23.38 6.63 -3.04
C HIS A 29 22.56 5.97 -1.90
N ARG A 30 21.27 6.29 -1.73
CA ARG A 30 20.51 5.77 -0.58
C ARG A 30 20.04 4.32 -0.74
N VAL A 31 19.99 3.79 -1.97
CA VAL A 31 19.51 2.44 -2.25
C VAL A 31 20.38 1.78 -3.33
N PRO A 32 20.82 0.52 -3.15
CA PRO A 32 21.52 -0.21 -4.20
C PRO A 32 20.62 -0.34 -5.44
N SER A 33 20.98 0.33 -6.53
CA SER A 33 20.29 0.23 -7.82
C SER A 33 20.96 -0.75 -8.79
N GLU A 34 22.13 -1.28 -8.40
CA GLU A 34 22.87 -2.25 -9.20
C GLU A 34 22.26 -3.64 -9.08
N LYS A 35 22.40 -4.44 -10.15
CA LYS A 35 21.97 -5.83 -10.14
C LYS A 35 22.75 -6.59 -9.05
N PRO A 36 22.09 -7.29 -8.12
CA PRO A 36 22.78 -8.00 -7.06
C PRO A 36 23.71 -9.07 -7.63
N PRO A 37 24.84 -9.37 -6.95
CA PRO A 37 25.82 -10.37 -7.40
C PRO A 37 25.35 -11.82 -7.17
N PHE A 38 24.05 -12.05 -7.00
CA PHE A 38 23.43 -13.35 -6.75
C PHE A 38 22.13 -13.49 -7.55
N THR A 39 21.71 -14.72 -7.79
CA THR A 39 20.46 -15.02 -8.50
C THR A 39 19.32 -15.34 -7.53
N LEU A 40 18.07 -15.31 -8.01
CA LEU A 40 16.93 -15.82 -7.25
C LEU A 40 17.08 -17.29 -6.85
N ALA A 41 17.79 -18.09 -7.65
CA ALA A 41 18.08 -19.48 -7.33
C ALA A 41 19.02 -19.61 -6.13
N ASP A 42 19.99 -18.71 -6.00
CA ASP A 42 20.91 -18.68 -4.85
C ASP A 42 20.17 -18.32 -3.56
N VAL A 43 19.28 -17.32 -3.62
CA VAL A 43 18.38 -16.97 -2.51
C VAL A 43 17.51 -18.17 -2.13
N ARG A 44 16.87 -18.83 -3.10
CA ARG A 44 16.01 -19.99 -2.85
C ARG A 44 16.80 -21.16 -2.22
N ARG A 45 18.05 -21.37 -2.63
CA ARG A 45 18.93 -22.42 -2.09
C ARG A 45 19.37 -22.15 -0.65
N ALA A 46 19.47 -20.87 -0.26
CA ALA A 46 19.81 -20.49 1.10
C ALA A 46 18.68 -20.74 2.12
N ILE A 47 17.43 -20.86 1.66
CA ILE A 47 16.27 -21.10 2.52
C ILE A 47 16.20 -22.59 2.91
N PRO A 48 16.07 -22.92 4.21
CA PRO A 48 15.96 -24.31 4.65
C PRO A 48 14.80 -25.09 3.99
N PRO A 49 14.98 -26.36 3.59
CA PRO A 49 13.95 -27.12 2.88
C PRO A 49 12.62 -27.26 3.61
N HIS A 50 12.63 -27.25 4.95
CA HIS A 50 11.43 -27.37 5.76
C HIS A 50 10.52 -26.13 5.65
N CYS A 51 11.06 -24.96 5.28
CA CYS A 51 10.27 -23.74 5.04
C CYS A 51 9.37 -23.85 3.81
N PHE A 52 9.62 -24.80 2.91
CA PHE A 52 8.79 -25.05 1.73
C PHE A 52 7.71 -26.11 1.96
N ARG A 53 7.64 -26.70 3.17
CA ARG A 53 6.62 -27.70 3.50
C ARG A 53 5.40 -26.99 4.09
N ARG A 54 4.28 -27.03 3.35
CA ARG A 54 3.01 -26.47 3.81
C ARG A 54 2.27 -27.53 4.63
N SER A 55 1.76 -27.13 5.79
CA SER A 55 0.99 -28.05 6.64
C SER A 55 -0.48 -27.67 6.57
N LEU A 56 -1.27 -28.46 5.81
CA LEU A 56 -2.71 -28.23 5.69
C LEU A 56 -3.40 -28.22 7.06
N LEU A 57 -3.03 -29.14 7.95
CA LEU A 57 -3.61 -29.20 9.30
C LEU A 57 -3.34 -27.92 10.10
N LEU A 58 -2.11 -27.39 10.04
CA LEU A 58 -1.75 -26.17 10.73
C LEU A 58 -2.47 -24.96 10.12
N SER A 59 -2.45 -24.82 8.79
CA SER A 59 -3.16 -23.75 8.08
C SER A 59 -4.66 -23.75 8.38
N THR A 60 -5.30 -24.93 8.35
CA THR A 60 -6.71 -25.09 8.72
C THR A 60 -6.96 -24.75 10.18
N SER A 61 -6.04 -25.07 11.11
CA SER A 61 -6.20 -24.70 12.52
C SER A 61 -6.23 -23.17 12.73
N TYR A 62 -5.40 -22.43 11.99
CA TYR A 62 -5.42 -20.96 12.01
C TYR A 62 -6.72 -20.41 11.40
N LEU A 63 -7.18 -20.97 10.29
CA LEU A 63 -8.46 -20.60 9.68
C LEU A 63 -9.64 -20.79 10.65
N LEU A 64 -9.72 -21.97 11.29
CA LEU A 64 -10.80 -22.26 12.24
C LEU A 64 -10.74 -21.36 13.48
N ARG A 65 -9.53 -21.08 13.99
CA ARG A 65 -9.31 -20.13 15.07
C ARG A 65 -9.84 -18.74 14.71
N ASP A 66 -9.47 -18.23 13.54
CA ASP A 66 -9.82 -16.87 13.14
C ASP A 66 -11.34 -16.76 12.87
N LEU A 67 -11.95 -17.78 12.26
CA LEU A 67 -13.42 -17.88 12.13
C LEU A 67 -14.11 -17.90 13.49
N ALA A 68 -13.60 -18.66 14.46
CA ALA A 68 -14.16 -18.74 15.80
C ALA A 68 -14.05 -17.39 16.54
N VAL A 69 -12.93 -16.70 16.42
CA VAL A 69 -12.74 -15.35 16.99
C VAL A 69 -13.72 -14.36 16.36
N SER A 70 -13.83 -14.31 15.03
CA SER A 70 -14.78 -13.43 14.33
C SER A 70 -16.23 -13.73 14.70
N ALA A 71 -16.61 -15.00 14.83
CA ALA A 71 -17.95 -15.41 15.23
C ALA A 71 -18.24 -15.04 16.70
N LEU A 72 -17.27 -15.24 17.59
CA LEU A 72 -17.40 -14.89 19.00
C LEU A 72 -17.56 -13.38 19.19
N LEU A 73 -16.71 -12.57 18.55
CA LEU A 73 -16.80 -11.11 18.60
C LEU A 73 -18.16 -10.62 18.09
N PHE A 74 -18.64 -11.16 16.96
CA PHE A 74 -19.98 -10.86 16.44
C PHE A 74 -21.08 -11.24 17.43
N TYR A 75 -21.02 -12.45 18.00
CA TYR A 75 -22.01 -12.92 18.97
C TYR A 75 -22.05 -12.03 20.22
N LEU A 76 -20.89 -11.70 20.78
CA LEU A 76 -20.79 -10.80 21.94
C LEU A 76 -21.34 -9.42 21.61
N ALA A 77 -20.99 -8.86 20.46
CA ALA A 77 -21.47 -7.55 20.04
C ALA A 77 -23.00 -7.53 19.84
N ALA A 78 -23.53 -8.49 19.09
CA ALA A 78 -24.97 -8.61 18.81
C ALA A 78 -25.80 -8.87 20.08
N THR A 79 -25.22 -9.57 21.06
CA THR A 79 -25.90 -9.86 22.33
C THR A 79 -25.78 -8.67 23.30
N PHE A 80 -24.58 -8.18 23.58
CA PHE A 80 -24.39 -7.27 24.71
C PHE A 80 -24.51 -5.78 24.34
N LEU A 81 -24.03 -5.34 23.17
CA LEU A 81 -24.04 -3.91 22.82
C LEU A 81 -25.44 -3.28 22.78
N PRO A 82 -26.49 -3.94 22.23
CA PRO A 82 -27.84 -3.36 22.24
C PRO A 82 -28.42 -3.14 23.64
N ARG A 83 -27.96 -3.93 24.63
CA ARG A 83 -28.41 -3.90 26.03
C ARG A 83 -27.68 -2.85 26.88
N LEU A 84 -26.62 -2.23 26.36
CA LEU A 84 -25.87 -1.19 27.07
C LEU A 84 -26.63 0.15 27.11
N PRO A 85 -26.39 0.97 28.15
CA PRO A 85 -26.82 2.37 28.17
C PRO A 85 -26.35 3.14 26.93
N PRO A 86 -27.08 4.19 26.48
CA PRO A 86 -26.79 4.88 25.23
C PRO A 86 -25.35 5.39 25.09
N HIS A 87 -24.76 5.95 26.15
CA HIS A 87 -23.40 6.47 26.14
C HIS A 87 -22.33 5.36 25.97
N LEU A 88 -22.52 4.21 26.63
CA LEU A 88 -21.62 3.05 26.45
C LEU A 88 -21.79 2.40 25.09
N ARG A 89 -23.02 2.36 24.57
CA ARG A 89 -23.31 1.83 23.23
C ARG A 89 -22.67 2.68 22.13
N LEU A 90 -22.65 4.01 22.30
CA LEU A 90 -21.97 4.92 21.37
C LEU A 90 -20.47 4.64 21.26
N LEU A 91 -19.82 4.24 22.35
CA LEU A 91 -18.40 3.86 22.37
C LEU A 91 -18.18 2.39 21.98
N GLY A 92 -19.11 1.51 22.34
CA GLY A 92 -19.01 0.07 22.12
C GLY A 92 -19.05 -0.34 20.66
N TRP A 93 -19.85 0.34 19.82
CA TRP A 93 -19.93 0.05 18.38
C TRP A 93 -18.61 0.32 17.64
N PRO A 94 -17.98 1.52 17.76
CA PRO A 94 -16.67 1.76 17.17
C PRO A 94 -15.59 0.79 17.66
N LEU A 95 -15.58 0.46 18.96
CA LEU A 95 -14.62 -0.51 19.50
C LEU A 95 -14.84 -1.91 18.90
N TYR A 96 -16.09 -2.33 18.75
CA TYR A 96 -16.43 -3.57 18.05
C TYR A 96 -15.99 -3.51 16.59
N TRP A 97 -16.28 -2.44 15.85
CA TRP A 97 -15.85 -2.32 14.44
C TRP A 97 -14.34 -2.43 14.30
N ALA A 98 -13.57 -1.77 15.18
CA ALA A 98 -12.12 -1.85 15.17
C ALA A 98 -11.62 -3.28 15.45
N THR A 99 -12.13 -3.92 16.51
CA THR A 99 -11.69 -5.27 16.90
C THR A 99 -12.15 -6.35 15.91
N GLN A 100 -13.38 -6.27 15.41
CA GLN A 100 -13.89 -7.14 14.36
C GLN A 100 -13.12 -6.94 13.06
N GLY A 101 -12.83 -5.69 12.69
CA GLY A 101 -12.01 -5.36 11.53
C GLY A 101 -10.66 -6.07 11.58
N VAL A 102 -9.94 -5.99 12.71
CA VAL A 102 -8.67 -6.70 12.91
C VAL A 102 -8.82 -8.22 12.73
N ALA A 103 -9.87 -8.82 13.30
CA ALA A 103 -10.12 -10.26 13.14
C ALA A 103 -10.41 -10.64 11.67
N LEU A 104 -11.21 -9.84 10.96
CA LEU A 104 -11.52 -10.06 9.55
C LEU A 104 -10.30 -9.82 8.64
N THR A 105 -9.38 -8.93 9.00
CA THR A 105 -8.10 -8.75 8.29
C THR A 105 -7.23 -10.02 8.38
N ALA A 106 -7.27 -10.76 9.49
CA ALA A 106 -6.58 -12.05 9.58
C ALA A 106 -7.14 -13.08 8.59
N LEU A 107 -8.48 -13.16 8.46
CA LEU A 107 -9.14 -14.00 7.45
C LEU A 107 -8.81 -13.53 6.02
N TRP A 108 -8.76 -12.22 5.78
CA TRP A 108 -8.34 -11.65 4.51
C TRP A 108 -6.92 -12.07 4.15
N ALA A 109 -5.99 -12.07 5.12
CA ALA A 109 -4.61 -12.48 4.95
C ALA A 109 -4.50 -13.97 4.61
N LEU A 110 -5.25 -14.85 5.29
CA LEU A 110 -5.28 -16.28 4.96
C LEU A 110 -5.78 -16.53 3.52
N ALA A 111 -6.82 -15.83 3.09
CA ALA A 111 -7.33 -15.94 1.73
C ALA A 111 -6.35 -15.35 0.69
N HIS A 112 -5.60 -14.31 1.06
CA HIS A 112 -4.47 -13.81 0.27
C HIS A 112 -3.36 -14.86 0.13
N GLU A 113 -3.00 -15.58 1.20
CA GLU A 113 -2.04 -16.69 1.14
C GLU A 113 -2.53 -17.86 0.27
N CYS A 114 -3.83 -18.12 0.22
CA CYS A 114 -4.40 -19.04 -0.75
C CYS A 114 -4.13 -18.58 -2.21
N GLY A 115 -4.18 -17.27 -2.48
CA GLY A 115 -3.80 -16.69 -3.78
C GLY A 115 -2.34 -16.92 -4.17
N HIS A 116 -1.46 -17.02 -3.17
CA HIS A 116 -0.05 -17.40 -3.33
C HIS A 116 0.18 -18.90 -3.41
N HIS A 117 -0.88 -19.72 -3.25
CA HIS A 117 -0.77 -21.16 -3.04
C HIS A 117 0.18 -21.51 -1.89
N ALA A 118 0.11 -20.74 -0.80
CA ALA A 118 0.91 -20.92 0.41
C ALA A 118 0.14 -21.66 1.52
N PHE A 119 -1.19 -21.74 1.41
CA PHE A 119 -2.05 -22.35 2.42
C PHE A 119 -1.87 -23.89 2.46
N SER A 120 -1.82 -24.54 1.30
CA SER A 120 -1.60 -25.99 1.18
C SER A 120 -0.82 -26.36 -0.08
N ASP A 121 -0.45 -27.64 -0.22
CA ASP A 121 0.14 -28.15 -1.47
C ASP A 121 -0.92 -28.48 -2.55
N HIS A 122 -2.20 -28.18 -2.28
CA HIS A 122 -3.33 -28.43 -3.18
C HIS A 122 -3.88 -27.11 -3.74
N GLY A 123 -3.38 -26.68 -4.90
CA GLY A 123 -3.76 -25.38 -5.48
C GLY A 123 -5.26 -25.17 -5.71
N LEU A 124 -6.01 -26.23 -6.07
CA LEU A 124 -7.47 -26.15 -6.22
C LEU A 124 -8.21 -25.92 -4.89
N LEU A 125 -7.71 -26.52 -3.80
CA LEU A 125 -8.27 -26.30 -2.46
C LEU A 125 -8.03 -24.85 -2.04
N ASP A 126 -6.82 -24.35 -2.25
CA ASP A 126 -6.47 -22.96 -1.97
C ASP A 126 -7.35 -22.01 -2.78
N ASP A 127 -7.55 -22.24 -4.08
CA ASP A 127 -8.43 -21.41 -4.92
C ASP A 127 -9.89 -21.43 -4.43
N ALA A 128 -10.41 -22.60 -4.05
CA ALA A 128 -11.78 -22.71 -3.53
C ALA A 128 -11.96 -21.97 -2.18
N LEU A 129 -11.02 -22.16 -1.25
CA LEU A 129 -11.04 -21.50 0.06
C LEU A 129 -10.85 -20.00 -0.07
N GLY A 130 -9.85 -19.57 -0.84
CA GLY A 130 -9.56 -18.18 -1.12
C GLY A 130 -10.77 -17.48 -1.75
N PHE A 131 -11.38 -18.10 -2.77
CA PHE A 131 -12.60 -17.58 -3.40
C PHE A 131 -13.74 -17.40 -2.38
N ALA A 132 -14.02 -18.41 -1.56
CA ALA A 132 -15.10 -18.34 -0.57
C ALA A 132 -14.85 -17.25 0.49
N LEU A 133 -13.64 -17.17 1.04
CA LEU A 133 -13.28 -16.22 2.09
C LEU A 133 -13.23 -14.77 1.57
N HIS A 134 -12.51 -14.52 0.47
CA HIS A 134 -12.45 -13.18 -0.12
C HIS A 134 -13.82 -12.70 -0.60
N SER A 135 -14.65 -13.57 -1.21
CA SER A 135 -16.01 -13.17 -1.62
C SER A 135 -16.87 -12.77 -0.41
N SER A 136 -16.73 -13.48 0.72
CA SER A 136 -17.42 -13.13 1.97
C SER A 136 -16.97 -11.79 2.56
N LEU A 137 -15.76 -11.33 2.18
CA LEU A 137 -15.18 -10.04 2.56
C LEU A 137 -15.29 -8.99 1.46
N LEU A 138 -16.09 -9.24 0.41
CA LEU A 138 -16.29 -8.35 -0.73
C LEU A 138 -15.01 -8.06 -1.53
N VAL A 139 -14.12 -9.05 -1.62
CA VAL A 139 -12.87 -9.00 -2.39
C VAL A 139 -12.98 -9.94 -3.60
N PRO A 140 -12.76 -9.46 -4.84
CA PRO A 140 -12.84 -10.30 -6.03
C PRO A 140 -11.59 -11.18 -6.15
N TYR A 141 -11.64 -12.38 -5.56
CA TYR A 141 -10.48 -13.27 -5.37
C TYR A 141 -9.60 -13.47 -6.63
N PHE A 142 -10.18 -13.87 -7.76
CA PHE A 142 -9.37 -14.16 -8.96
C PHE A 142 -8.74 -12.92 -9.57
N SER A 143 -9.47 -11.80 -9.60
CA SER A 143 -8.93 -10.51 -10.06
C SER A 143 -7.81 -10.04 -9.15
N PHE A 144 -8.05 -10.07 -7.83
CA PHE A 144 -7.07 -9.72 -6.82
C PHE A 144 -5.83 -10.62 -6.91
N LYS A 145 -5.98 -11.95 -6.96
CA LYS A 145 -4.88 -12.91 -7.10
C LYS A 145 -3.96 -12.57 -8.28
N HIS A 146 -4.55 -12.15 -9.41
CA HIS A 146 -3.78 -11.83 -10.62
C HIS A 146 -3.06 -10.49 -10.51
N SER A 147 -3.75 -9.41 -10.13
CA SER A 147 -3.11 -8.09 -9.96
C SER A 147 -2.07 -8.11 -8.85
N HIS A 148 -2.39 -8.77 -7.75
CA HIS A 148 -1.51 -8.91 -6.60
C HIS A 148 -0.22 -9.69 -6.92
N ARG A 149 -0.29 -10.71 -7.80
CA ARG A 149 0.92 -11.39 -8.29
C ARG A 149 1.83 -10.44 -9.08
N ARG A 150 1.27 -9.51 -9.86
CA ARG A 150 2.05 -8.51 -10.60
C ARG A 150 2.64 -7.47 -9.66
N HIS A 151 1.87 -7.01 -8.67
CA HIS A 151 2.38 -6.18 -7.58
C HIS A 151 3.61 -6.82 -6.91
N HIS A 152 3.55 -8.11 -6.55
CA HIS A 152 4.71 -8.80 -5.94
C HIS A 152 5.91 -8.96 -6.88
N ALA A 153 5.68 -9.11 -8.19
CA ALA A 153 6.76 -9.19 -9.17
C ALA A 153 7.47 -7.84 -9.37
N ASN A 154 6.77 -6.73 -9.13
CA ASN A 154 7.20 -5.38 -9.44
C ASN A 154 7.20 -4.45 -8.21
N THR A 155 7.23 -5.00 -6.99
CA THR A 155 7.04 -4.21 -5.76
C THR A 155 8.03 -3.06 -5.70
N CYS A 156 7.51 -1.85 -5.42
CA CYS A 156 8.28 -0.60 -5.38
C CYS A 156 8.85 -0.12 -6.73
N SER A 157 8.43 -0.71 -7.85
CA SER A 157 8.71 -0.16 -9.18
C SER A 157 7.74 0.98 -9.49
N MET A 158 8.26 2.18 -9.74
CA MET A 158 7.41 3.31 -10.16
C MET A 158 6.80 3.11 -11.56
N ASP A 159 7.38 2.23 -12.37
CA ASP A 159 6.97 2.02 -13.76
C ASP A 159 6.06 0.79 -13.94
N ALA A 160 6.19 -0.20 -13.06
CA ALA A 160 5.62 -1.53 -13.28
C ALA A 160 4.78 -2.07 -12.12
N ASP A 161 4.78 -1.39 -10.95
CA ASP A 161 3.86 -1.75 -9.88
C ASP A 161 2.42 -1.34 -10.26
N GLU A 162 1.44 -2.13 -9.84
CA GLU A 162 0.03 -1.93 -10.16
C GLU A 162 -0.74 -1.26 -9.02
N VAL A 163 -0.18 -1.13 -7.82
CA VAL A 163 -0.93 -0.58 -6.68
C VAL A 163 -0.05 0.37 -5.87
N TYR A 164 -0.65 1.44 -5.35
CA TYR A 164 0.02 2.45 -4.52
C TYR A 164 1.15 3.22 -5.22
N LEU A 165 1.02 3.46 -6.52
CA LEU A 165 1.96 4.29 -7.25
C LEU A 165 1.94 5.73 -6.69
N PRO A 166 3.07 6.26 -6.18
CA PRO A 166 3.11 7.61 -5.67
C PRO A 166 2.93 8.60 -6.82
N CYS A 167 2.06 9.59 -6.65
CA CYS A 167 1.98 10.68 -7.60
C CYS A 167 3.31 11.44 -7.62
N THR A 168 3.87 11.66 -8.82
CA THR A 168 5.03 12.54 -8.95
C THR A 168 4.63 13.98 -8.68
N LEU A 169 5.56 14.80 -8.15
CA LEU A 169 5.30 16.22 -7.92
C LEU A 169 4.89 16.96 -9.20
N ALA A 170 5.37 16.52 -10.36
CA ALA A 170 5.02 17.09 -11.66
C ALA A 170 3.54 16.83 -12.04
N THR A 171 2.96 15.72 -11.59
CA THR A 171 1.58 15.34 -11.91
C THR A 171 0.53 15.89 -10.95
N LEU A 172 0.94 16.44 -9.80
CA LEU A 172 0.03 16.91 -8.76
C LEU A 172 -0.23 18.42 -8.89
N PRO A 173 -1.48 18.87 -9.09
CA PRO A 173 -1.78 20.30 -9.14
C PRO A 173 -1.30 21.01 -7.88
N TRP A 174 -0.61 22.15 -8.03
CA TRP A 174 -0.06 22.92 -6.92
C TRP A 174 -1.06 23.19 -5.78
N PRO A 175 -2.34 23.55 -6.04
CA PRO A 175 -3.30 23.77 -4.98
C PRO A 175 -3.57 22.50 -4.14
N LEU A 176 -3.64 21.34 -4.80
CA LEU A 176 -3.91 20.05 -4.16
C LEU A 176 -2.69 19.59 -3.33
N ARG A 177 -1.48 19.74 -3.88
CA ARG A 177 -0.23 19.49 -3.16
C ARG A 177 -0.15 20.32 -1.88
N ARG A 178 -0.40 21.63 -1.99
CA ARG A 178 -0.34 22.54 -0.86
C ARG A 178 -1.38 22.22 0.21
N LEU A 179 -2.58 21.84 -0.21
CA LEU A 179 -3.68 21.48 0.68
C LEU A 179 -3.44 20.16 1.42
N LEU A 180 -2.99 19.12 0.71
CA LEU A 180 -2.96 17.75 1.24
C LEU A 180 -1.57 17.25 1.66
N LEU A 181 -0.48 17.69 1.03
CA LEU A 181 0.84 17.07 1.21
C LEU A 181 1.87 17.99 1.88
N ASP A 182 1.73 19.31 1.80
CA ASP A 182 2.73 20.26 2.33
C ASP A 182 2.52 20.62 3.80
N ASN A 183 1.46 20.11 4.45
CA ASN A 183 1.15 20.42 5.85
C ASN A 183 0.63 19.19 6.64
N PRO A 184 0.88 19.07 7.96
CA PRO A 184 0.47 17.90 8.74
C PRO A 184 -1.05 17.63 8.74
N PRO A 185 -1.94 18.62 8.93
CA PRO A 185 -3.39 18.39 8.86
C PRO A 185 -3.87 17.83 7.52
N GLY A 186 -3.36 18.38 6.42
CA GLY A 186 -3.63 17.90 5.07
C GLY A 186 -3.22 16.44 4.88
N ARG A 187 -2.06 16.06 5.40
CA ARG A 187 -1.57 14.67 5.34
C ARG A 187 -2.47 13.72 6.11
N LEU A 188 -2.96 14.13 7.28
CA LEU A 188 -3.91 13.34 8.06
C LEU A 188 -5.23 13.15 7.31
N ILE A 189 -5.74 14.20 6.64
CA ILE A 189 -6.94 14.12 5.80
C ILE A 189 -6.70 13.15 4.63
N TYR A 190 -5.57 13.27 3.95
CA TYR A 190 -5.19 12.37 2.86
C TYR A 190 -5.10 10.91 3.32
N LEU A 191 -4.41 10.65 4.44
CA LEU A 191 -4.31 9.31 5.01
C LEU A 191 -5.67 8.76 5.42
N ALA A 192 -6.52 9.57 6.05
CA ALA A 192 -7.88 9.16 6.40
C ALA A 192 -8.69 8.79 5.14
N ALA A 193 -8.59 9.58 4.07
CA ALA A 193 -9.26 9.27 2.81
C ALA A 193 -8.75 7.98 2.16
N VAL A 194 -7.43 7.77 2.11
CA VAL A 194 -6.83 6.54 1.55
C VAL A 194 -7.22 5.32 2.38
N LEU A 195 -7.17 5.40 3.71
CA LEU A 195 -7.47 4.27 4.59
C LEU A 195 -8.96 3.90 4.63
N THR A 196 -9.87 4.82 4.32
CA THR A 196 -11.32 4.58 4.37
C THR A 196 -11.95 4.37 3.00
N LEU A 197 -11.52 5.14 1.99
CA LEU A 197 -12.10 5.15 0.64
C LEU A 197 -11.16 4.54 -0.40
N GLY A 198 -9.86 4.39 -0.11
CA GLY A 198 -8.86 3.92 -1.07
C GLY A 198 -9.17 2.51 -1.57
N TRP A 199 -9.50 1.57 -0.67
CA TRP A 199 -9.82 0.20 -1.07
C TRP A 199 -11.08 0.10 -1.95
N PRO A 200 -12.25 0.67 -1.57
CA PRO A 200 -13.40 0.72 -2.47
C PRO A 200 -13.12 1.41 -3.81
N ALA A 201 -12.37 2.51 -3.80
CA ALA A 201 -12.04 3.25 -5.02
C ALA A 201 -11.10 2.46 -5.94
N TYR A 202 -10.15 1.72 -5.39
CA TYR A 202 -9.30 0.79 -6.12
C TYR A 202 -10.15 -0.32 -6.77
N LEU A 203 -11.03 -0.98 -6.00
CA LEU A 203 -11.86 -2.05 -6.54
C LEU A 203 -12.86 -1.58 -7.61
N ALA A 204 -13.44 -0.39 -7.46
CA ALA A 204 -14.47 0.12 -8.36
C ALA A 204 -13.90 0.82 -9.61
N PHE A 205 -12.79 1.54 -9.45
CA PHE A 205 -12.27 2.45 -10.47
C PHE A 205 -10.76 2.33 -10.70
N ASN A 206 -10.09 1.36 -10.07
CA ASN A 206 -8.65 1.16 -10.20
C ASN A 206 -7.84 2.41 -9.82
N VAL A 207 -8.31 3.15 -8.80
CA VAL A 207 -7.62 4.34 -8.30
C VAL A 207 -6.27 3.91 -7.74
N SER A 208 -5.21 4.62 -8.14
CA SER A 208 -3.79 4.43 -7.77
C SER A 208 -3.00 3.32 -8.48
N GLY A 209 -3.58 2.70 -9.52
CA GLY A 209 -2.88 1.79 -10.44
C GLY A 209 -3.74 0.61 -10.83
#